data_AF-A0A1H7VA73-F1
#
_entry.id   AF-A0A1H7VA73-F1
#
_cell.length_a   1.000
_cell.length_b   1.000
_cell.length_c   1.000
_cell.angle_alpha   90.00
_cell.angle_beta   90.00
_cell.angle_gamma   90.00
#
_symmetry.space_group_name_H-M   'P 1'
#
loop_
_entity.id
_entity.type
_entity.pdbx_description
1 polymer ?
#
loop_
_entity_poly.entity_id
_entity_poly.type
_entity_poly.pdbx_seq_one_letter_code
_entity_poly.pdbx_strand_id
1 'polypeptide(L)'
;MPARIGPLWALFIGFVVLMASNSWLKGIFGVGEIVTDVPFLLTGLVLFAIWKFNRRAGNRGNTLLGSARFGGRAEARKLEKAGDLIIGRSGKSGKLLRYDGPAHLLTMAPTRSGKGVGTIIPNLLLLDRSVICIDPKGENARVTARTRARKGDVWCLDPFGVSGRPAARYNPLAWLDATSPDLAEDAQTIADALVHDAPGQGGEAHWN
;
A
#
# COMPACT_ATOMS: atom_id res chain seq x y z
N MET A 1 -8.71 0.41 -30.31
CA MET A 1 -7.32 0.88 -30.16
C MET A 1 -7.27 2.36 -30.56
N PRO A 2 -6.78 3.30 -29.74
CA PRO A 2 -6.60 4.68 -30.21
C PRO A 2 -5.46 4.70 -31.24
N ALA A 3 -5.73 5.28 -32.42
CA ALA A 3 -4.79 5.33 -33.53
C ALA A 3 -3.50 6.05 -33.11
N ARG A 4 -2.35 5.36 -33.25
CA ARG A 4 -1.04 6.00 -33.17
C ARG A 4 -0.88 6.88 -34.40
N ILE A 5 -0.86 8.20 -34.22
CA ILE A 5 -0.41 9.10 -35.29
C ILE A 5 1.09 8.85 -35.44
N GLY A 6 1.47 8.22 -36.55
CA GLY A 6 2.87 7.95 -36.86
C GLY A 6 3.67 9.26 -36.94
N PRO A 7 4.97 9.25 -36.57
CA PRO A 7 5.82 10.43 -36.63
C PRO A 7 5.85 11.08 -38.02
N LEU A 8 5.68 10.28 -39.08
CA LEU A 8 5.54 10.75 -40.46
C LEU A 8 4.29 11.61 -40.70
N TRP A 9 3.16 11.28 -40.08
CA TRP A 9 1.93 12.07 -40.17
C TRP A 9 2.03 13.39 -39.40
N ALA A 10 2.71 13.40 -38.26
CA ALA A 10 2.97 14.63 -37.50
C ALA A 10 3.92 15.57 -38.25
N LEU A 11 4.95 15.02 -38.89
CA LEU A 11 5.86 15.77 -39.77
C LEU A 11 5.14 16.29 -41.01
N PHE A 12 4.23 15.51 -41.61
CA PHE A 12 3.42 15.94 -42.75
C PHE A 12 2.46 17.07 -42.36
N ILE A 13 1.75 16.98 -41.24
CA ILE A 13 0.89 18.06 -40.75
C ILE A 13 1.72 19.31 -40.44
N GLY A 14 2.88 19.14 -39.78
CA GLY A 14 3.82 20.22 -39.54
C GLY A 14 4.26 20.88 -40.84
N PHE A 15 4.66 20.09 -41.84
CA PHE A 15 5.07 20.55 -43.17
C PHE A 15 3.93 21.26 -43.93
N VAL A 16 2.70 20.74 -43.88
CA VAL A 16 1.53 21.38 -44.50
C VAL A 16 1.23 22.73 -43.88
N VAL A 17 1.31 22.86 -42.55
CA VAL A 17 1.12 24.17 -41.90
C VAL A 17 2.30 25.11 -42.15
N LEU A 18 3.52 24.59 -42.28
CA LEU A 18 4.73 25.36 -42.62
C LEU A 18 4.74 25.82 -44.09
N MET A 19 4.17 25.03 -45.01
CA MET A 19 3.95 25.42 -46.41
C MET A 19 2.75 26.35 -46.57
N ALA A 20 1.72 26.21 -45.73
CA ALA A 20 0.64 27.18 -45.64
C ALA A 20 1.14 28.54 -45.11
N SER A 21 2.28 28.54 -44.41
CA SER A 21 2.96 29.72 -43.88
C SER A 21 4.39 29.81 -44.42
N ASN A 22 4.59 30.19 -45.70
CA ASN A 22 5.60 31.21 -46.01
C ASN A 22 5.65 31.64 -47.50
N SER A 23 6.08 32.90 -47.63
CA SER A 23 6.55 33.65 -48.81
C SER A 23 5.59 34.03 -49.93
N TRP A 24 4.79 33.14 -50.52
CA TRP A 24 3.94 33.56 -51.67
C TRP A 24 2.77 34.46 -51.26
N LEU A 25 2.28 34.35 -50.01
CA LEU A 25 1.18 35.18 -49.47
C LEU A 25 1.61 36.60 -49.06
N LYS A 26 2.86 36.79 -48.62
CA LYS A 26 3.42 38.11 -48.29
C LYS A 26 3.55 39.00 -49.53
N GLY A 27 3.73 38.39 -50.71
CA GLY A 27 3.83 39.09 -51.99
C GLY A 27 2.50 39.57 -52.57
N ILE A 28 1.36 39.08 -52.07
CA ILE A 28 0.02 39.36 -52.66
C ILE A 28 -0.83 40.30 -51.78
N PHE A 29 -0.78 40.19 -50.44
CA PHE A 29 -1.80 40.80 -49.57
C PHE A 29 -1.31 41.89 -48.59
N GLY A 30 -0.02 42.23 -48.55
CA GLY A 30 0.46 43.47 -47.92
C GLY A 30 0.10 43.73 -46.44
N VAL A 31 -0.25 42.72 -45.62
CA VAL A 31 -0.59 42.95 -44.20
C VAL A 31 -0.04 41.87 -43.26
N GLY A 32 0.77 42.31 -42.29
CA GLY A 32 0.76 41.89 -40.87
C GLY A 32 1.44 40.57 -40.46
N GLU A 33 2.37 40.68 -39.50
CA GLU A 33 3.04 39.59 -38.75
C GLU A 33 2.07 38.50 -38.21
N ILE A 34 0.82 38.88 -37.92
CA ILE A 34 -0.23 38.02 -37.37
C ILE A 34 -0.58 36.83 -38.28
N VAL A 35 -0.53 37.00 -39.61
CA VAL A 35 -0.92 35.94 -40.56
C VAL A 35 0.12 34.80 -40.59
N THR A 36 1.38 35.10 -40.26
CA THR A 36 2.42 34.07 -40.12
C THR A 36 2.48 33.47 -38.72
N ASP A 37 2.25 34.26 -37.67
CA ASP A 37 2.47 33.78 -36.30
C ASP A 37 1.39 32.78 -35.83
N VAL A 38 0.14 32.96 -36.27
CA VAL A 38 -0.98 32.08 -35.88
C VAL A 38 -0.79 30.64 -36.37
N PRO A 39 -0.44 30.37 -37.65
CA PRO A 39 -0.08 29.02 -38.11
C PRO A 39 1.07 28.39 -37.32
N PHE A 40 2.15 29.14 -37.05
CA PHE A 40 3.30 28.62 -36.30
C PHE A 40 2.93 28.23 -34.86
N LEU A 41 2.13 29.06 -34.17
CA LEU A 41 1.63 28.76 -32.83
C LEU A 41 0.69 27.53 -32.83
N LEU A 42 -0.17 27.40 -33.84
CA LEU A 42 -1.05 26.25 -33.99
C LEU A 42 -0.26 24.97 -34.26
N THR A 43 0.76 24.99 -35.13
CA THR A 43 1.65 23.85 -35.35
C THR A 43 2.37 23.46 -34.07
N GLY A 44 2.93 24.44 -33.35
CA GLY A 44 3.60 24.21 -32.07
C GLY A 44 2.67 23.55 -31.05
N LEU A 45 1.42 24.03 -30.95
CA LEU A 45 0.40 23.46 -30.08
C LEU A 45 0.01 22.03 -30.48
N VAL A 46 -0.14 21.76 -31.78
CA VAL A 46 -0.45 20.43 -32.31
C VAL A 46 0.72 19.46 -32.06
N LEU A 47 1.96 19.86 -32.34
CA LEU A 47 3.14 19.05 -32.06
C LEU A 47 3.31 18.79 -30.56
N PHE A 48 3.05 19.79 -29.71
CA PHE A 48 3.05 19.63 -28.26
C PHE A 48 1.94 18.67 -27.78
N ALA A 49 0.73 18.78 -28.34
CA ALA A 49 -0.37 17.88 -28.03
C ALA A 49 -0.08 16.44 -28.47
N ILE A 50 0.47 16.24 -29.67
CA ILE A 50 0.90 14.94 -30.18
C ILE A 50 2.02 14.36 -29.31
N TRP A 51 3.06 15.14 -28.99
CA TRP A 51 4.13 14.72 -28.10
C TRP A 51 3.60 14.32 -26.72
N LYS A 52 2.71 15.12 -26.13
CA LYS A 52 2.09 14.83 -24.82
C LYS A 52 1.23 13.57 -24.88
N PHE A 53 0.49 13.34 -25.96
CA PHE A 53 -0.34 12.15 -26.16
C PHE A 53 0.52 10.89 -26.38
N ASN A 54 1.50 10.96 -27.27
CA ASN A 54 2.42 9.85 -27.56
C ASN A 54 3.29 9.50 -26.34
N ARG A 55 3.75 10.49 -25.57
CA ARG A 55 4.47 10.25 -24.32
C ARG A 55 3.60 9.52 -23.29
N ARG A 56 2.31 9.84 -23.19
CA ARG A 56 1.36 9.12 -22.32
C ARG A 56 1.09 7.70 -22.82
N ALA A 57 0.97 7.50 -24.13
CA ALA A 57 0.73 6.20 -24.73
C ALA A 57 1.96 5.27 -24.66
N GLY A 58 3.17 5.79 -24.89
CA GLY A 58 4.43 5.06 -24.76
C GLY A 58 4.77 4.65 -23.32
N ASN A 59 4.19 5.34 -22.34
CA ASN A 59 4.35 5.00 -20.93
C ASN A 59 3.37 3.90 -20.44
N ARG A 60 2.54 3.35 -21.34
CA ARG A 60 1.80 2.10 -21.06
C ARG A 60 2.78 0.95 -21.22
N GLY A 61 3.39 0.55 -20.10
CA GLY A 61 4.26 -0.62 -20.05
C GLY A 61 3.54 -1.88 -20.56
N ASN A 62 4.31 -2.79 -21.14
CA ASN A 62 3.83 -4.08 -21.61
C ASN A 62 3.44 -4.96 -20.40
N THR A 63 2.19 -5.40 -20.32
CA THR A 63 1.67 -6.21 -19.20
C THR A 63 1.74 -7.72 -19.46
N LEU A 64 2.37 -8.15 -20.56
CA LEU A 64 2.42 -9.57 -20.95
C LEU A 64 3.06 -10.48 -19.88
N LEU A 65 3.99 -9.97 -19.07
CA LEU A 65 4.64 -10.70 -17.96
C LEU A 65 4.17 -10.23 -16.57
N GLY A 66 3.07 -9.48 -16.52
CA GLY A 66 2.55 -8.86 -15.30
C GLY A 66 2.58 -7.34 -15.33
N SER A 67 1.77 -6.74 -14.46
CA SER A 67 1.58 -5.29 -14.35
C SER A 67 2.26 -4.68 -13.13
N ALA A 68 3.04 -5.48 -12.40
CA ALA A 68 3.76 -5.04 -11.22
C ALA A 68 4.72 -3.90 -11.58
N ARG A 69 4.60 -2.79 -10.84
CA ARG A 69 5.46 -1.62 -11.00
C ARG A 69 5.66 -0.94 -9.66
N PHE A 70 6.73 -0.15 -9.56
CA PHE A 70 6.90 0.75 -8.43
C PHE A 70 5.75 1.76 -8.34
N GLY A 71 5.34 2.06 -7.11
CA GLY A 71 4.34 3.07 -6.82
C GLY A 71 4.81 4.48 -7.19
N GLY A 72 3.93 5.26 -7.78
CA GLY A 72 4.19 6.65 -8.14
C GLY A 72 3.91 7.64 -7.00
N ARG A 73 4.26 8.92 -7.22
CA ARG A 73 4.00 10.00 -6.24
C ARG A 73 2.53 10.16 -5.90
N ALA A 74 1.64 9.95 -6.87
CA ALA A 74 0.20 10.07 -6.66
C ALA A 74 -0.33 8.97 -5.71
N GLU A 75 0.19 7.75 -5.83
CA GLU A 75 -0.18 6.62 -4.97
C GLU A 75 0.38 6.81 -3.56
N ALA A 76 1.65 7.21 -3.43
CA ALA A 76 2.24 7.57 -2.14
C ALA A 76 1.44 8.67 -1.43
N ARG A 77 1.05 9.73 -2.15
CA ARG A 77 0.20 10.81 -1.61
C ARG A 77 -1.16 10.34 -1.11
N LYS A 78 -1.74 9.26 -1.65
CA LYS A 78 -2.98 8.69 -1.10
C LYS A 78 -2.74 8.10 0.28
N LEU A 79 -1.65 7.34 0.43
CA LEU A 79 -1.22 6.74 1.70
C LEU A 79 -0.77 7.80 2.74
N GLU A 80 -0.35 8.99 2.31
CA GLU A 80 0.00 10.09 3.21
C GLU A 80 -1.22 10.81 3.82
N LYS A 81 -2.42 10.68 3.23
CA LYS A 81 -3.60 11.46 3.61
C LYS A 81 -4.33 10.88 4.81
N ALA A 82 -4.62 9.60 4.77
CA ALA A 82 -5.47 8.93 5.73
C ALA A 82 -5.13 7.43 5.78
N GLY A 83 -5.47 6.82 6.91
CA GLY A 83 -5.34 5.39 7.14
C GLY A 83 -5.00 5.11 8.59
N ASP A 84 -5.01 3.85 8.98
CA ASP A 84 -4.80 3.48 10.39
C ASP A 84 -3.42 2.88 10.60
N LEU A 85 -3.09 1.83 9.84
CA LEU A 85 -1.82 1.10 9.95
C LEU A 85 -0.70 1.88 9.28
N ILE A 86 0.35 2.19 10.04
CA ILE A 86 1.58 2.77 9.51
C ILE A 86 2.37 1.66 8.80
N ILE A 87 2.60 1.85 7.50
CA ILE A 87 3.32 0.89 6.65
C ILE A 87 4.69 1.40 6.20
N GLY A 88 5.02 2.66 6.51
CA GLY A 88 6.33 3.22 6.23
C GLY A 88 6.34 4.73 6.26
N ARG A 89 7.36 5.32 5.62
CA ARG A 89 7.55 6.76 5.51
C ARG A 89 7.93 7.13 4.09
N SER A 90 7.33 8.20 3.59
CA SER A 90 7.66 8.78 2.29
C SER A 90 9.08 9.35 2.32
N GLY A 91 9.98 8.81 1.50
CA GLY A 91 11.35 9.33 1.39
C GLY A 91 11.44 10.76 0.85
N LYS A 92 10.36 11.29 0.25
CA LYS A 92 10.34 12.65 -0.31
C LYS A 92 9.71 13.68 0.61
N SER A 93 8.55 13.36 1.18
CA SER A 93 7.81 14.31 2.03
C SER A 93 8.12 14.14 3.52
N GLY A 94 8.77 13.02 3.91
CA GLY A 94 8.97 12.63 5.30
C GLY A 94 7.69 12.21 6.02
N LYS A 95 6.52 12.27 5.37
CA LYS A 95 5.23 11.90 5.98
C LYS A 95 5.11 10.39 6.16
N LEU A 96 4.38 9.98 7.19
CA LEU A 96 4.02 8.58 7.39
C LEU A 96 3.08 8.11 6.29
N LEU A 97 3.28 6.88 5.83
CA LEU A 97 2.40 6.19 4.90
C LEU A 97 1.48 5.28 5.72
N ARG A 98 0.17 5.42 5.49
CA ARG A 98 -0.86 4.70 6.22
C ARG A 98 -1.75 3.88 5.29
N TYR A 99 -2.22 2.75 5.79
CA TYR A 99 -3.09 1.82 5.11
C TYR A 99 -4.32 1.53 5.96
N ASP A 100 -5.50 1.55 5.36
CA ASP A 100 -6.78 1.17 5.96
C ASP A 100 -7.59 0.19 5.11
N GLY A 101 -6.97 -0.39 4.09
CA GLY A 101 -7.65 -1.32 3.21
C GLY A 101 -7.88 -2.70 3.86
N PRO A 102 -8.65 -3.57 3.19
CA PRO A 102 -9.09 -4.85 3.76
C PRO A 102 -8.02 -5.95 3.73
N ALA A 103 -6.86 -5.73 3.10
CA ALA A 103 -5.86 -6.78 2.93
C ALA A 103 -4.99 -6.96 4.19
N HIS A 104 -4.48 -8.18 4.38
CA HIS A 104 -3.46 -8.45 5.38
C HIS A 104 -2.10 -7.86 4.95
N LEU A 105 -1.28 -7.52 5.95
CA LEU A 105 0.04 -6.94 5.74
C LEU A 105 1.13 -7.94 6.17
N LEU A 106 2.07 -8.19 5.27
CA LEU A 106 3.28 -8.96 5.55
C LEU A 106 4.48 -8.03 5.56
N THR A 107 5.18 -7.96 6.69
CA THR A 107 6.45 -7.22 6.80
C THR A 107 7.62 -8.20 6.73
N MET A 108 8.38 -8.15 5.64
CA MET A 108 9.64 -8.89 5.50
C MET A 108 10.81 -7.97 5.90
N ALA A 109 11.51 -8.34 6.96
CA ALA A 109 12.55 -7.51 7.54
C ALA A 109 13.61 -8.38 8.25
N PRO A 110 14.90 -8.33 7.85
CA PRO A 110 15.98 -9.07 8.52
C PRO A 110 16.11 -8.73 10.01
N THR A 111 16.88 -9.52 10.76
CA THR A 111 17.22 -9.15 12.13
C THR A 111 17.97 -7.81 12.16
N ARG A 112 17.73 -7.01 13.21
CA ARG A 112 18.35 -5.68 13.40
C ARG A 112 18.05 -4.63 12.31
N SER A 113 17.08 -4.89 11.42
CA SER A 113 16.60 -3.92 10.41
C SER A 113 15.61 -2.88 10.95
N GLY A 114 15.26 -2.97 12.23
CA GLY A 114 14.36 -2.02 12.87
C GLY A 114 12.86 -2.33 12.75
N LYS A 115 12.44 -3.54 12.38
CA LYS A 115 10.98 -3.89 12.31
C LYS A 115 10.19 -3.54 13.59
N GLY A 116 10.83 -3.69 14.75
CA GLY A 116 10.26 -3.32 16.05
C GLY A 116 10.00 -1.82 16.15
N VAL A 117 11.06 -1.02 16.04
CA VAL A 117 11.01 0.44 16.22
C VAL A 117 10.38 1.19 15.04
N GLY A 118 10.44 0.64 13.83
CA GLY A 118 9.98 1.27 12.60
C GLY A 118 8.52 0.96 12.25
N THR A 119 8.01 -0.20 12.68
CA THR A 119 6.66 -0.66 12.30
C THR A 119 5.86 -1.10 13.52
N ILE A 120 6.33 -2.06 14.31
CA ILE A 120 5.54 -2.69 15.38
C ILE A 120 5.18 -1.69 16.48
N ILE A 121 6.17 -1.09 17.13
CA ILE A 121 5.97 -0.15 18.24
C ILE A 121 5.16 1.08 17.81
N PRO A 122 5.47 1.77 16.67
CA PRO A 122 4.66 2.89 16.22
C PRO A 122 3.19 2.52 16.00
N ASN A 123 2.92 1.35 15.41
CA ASN A 123 1.56 0.88 15.22
C ASN A 123 0.86 0.60 16.55
N LEU A 124 1.49 -0.13 17.47
CA LEU A 124 0.92 -0.38 18.80
C LEU A 124 0.59 0.93 19.54
N LEU A 125 1.46 1.93 19.47
CA LEU A 125 1.24 3.22 20.10
C LEU A 125 0.09 4.01 19.45
N LEU A 126 -0.02 3.98 18.12
CA LEU A 126 -0.87 4.90 17.37
C LEU A 126 -2.21 4.31 16.90
N LEU A 127 -2.29 3.01 16.60
CA LEU A 127 -3.54 2.37 16.17
C LEU A 127 -4.64 2.53 17.21
N ASP A 128 -5.83 2.87 16.76
CA ASP A 128 -7.01 3.01 17.61
C ASP A 128 -7.99 1.85 17.40
N ARG A 129 -7.46 0.62 17.55
CA ARG A 129 -8.21 -0.65 17.46
C ARG A 129 -7.68 -1.65 18.46
N SER A 130 -8.45 -2.70 18.76
CA SER A 130 -7.97 -3.85 19.54
C SER A 130 -6.81 -4.55 18.82
N VAL A 131 -5.83 -5.03 19.59
CA VAL A 131 -4.63 -5.69 19.06
C VAL A 131 -4.28 -6.90 19.92
N ILE A 132 -4.09 -8.04 19.26
CA ILE A 132 -3.39 -9.19 19.84
C ILE A 132 -1.93 -9.11 19.38
N CYS A 133 -1.00 -9.10 20.33
CA CYS A 133 0.43 -8.98 20.05
C CYS A 133 1.18 -10.18 20.60
N ILE A 134 1.75 -10.99 19.71
CA ILE A 134 2.66 -12.08 20.08
C ILE A 134 4.05 -11.46 20.30
N ASP A 135 4.48 -11.40 21.55
CA ASP A 135 5.71 -10.72 21.97
C ASP A 135 6.57 -11.64 22.85
N PRO A 136 7.29 -12.61 22.26
CA PRO A 136 8.09 -13.58 23.02
C PRO A 136 9.19 -12.97 23.89
N LYS A 137 9.56 -11.71 23.61
CA LYS A 137 10.59 -10.97 24.35
C LYS A 137 10.03 -9.97 25.35
N GLY A 138 8.71 -9.75 25.37
CA GLY A 138 8.05 -8.74 26.20
C GLY A 138 8.43 -7.29 25.89
N GLU A 139 9.20 -7.03 24.83
CA GLU A 139 9.72 -5.69 24.49
C GLU A 139 8.59 -4.73 24.09
N ASN A 140 7.61 -5.22 23.33
CA ASN A 140 6.47 -4.43 22.89
C ASN A 140 5.55 -4.09 24.07
N ALA A 141 5.24 -5.07 24.93
CA ALA A 141 4.42 -4.85 26.12
C ALA A 141 5.08 -3.86 27.09
N ARG A 142 6.40 -3.97 27.29
CA ARG A 142 7.17 -3.03 28.11
C ARG A 142 7.05 -1.60 27.61
N VAL A 143 7.20 -1.38 26.32
CA VAL A 143 7.21 -0.02 25.74
C VAL A 143 5.80 0.55 25.59
N THR A 144 4.82 -0.27 25.20
CA THR A 144 3.55 0.25 24.65
C THR A 144 2.35 0.12 25.56
N ALA A 145 2.36 -0.78 26.57
CA ALA A 145 1.17 -1.09 27.37
C ALA A 145 0.56 0.14 28.06
N ARG A 146 1.37 1.09 28.55
CA ARG A 146 0.85 2.33 29.16
C ARG A 146 0.03 3.17 28.17
N THR A 147 0.49 3.29 26.94
CA THR A 147 -0.22 4.05 25.89
C THR A 147 -1.47 3.29 25.44
N ARG A 148 -1.38 1.97 25.32
CA ARG A 148 -2.53 1.11 25.03
C ARG A 148 -3.61 1.20 26.10
N ALA A 149 -3.24 1.28 27.37
CA ALA A 149 -4.17 1.40 28.51
C ALA A 149 -5.02 2.68 28.48
N ARG A 150 -4.61 3.69 27.70
CA ARG A 150 -5.40 4.90 27.47
C ARG A 150 -6.50 4.71 26.42
N LYS A 151 -6.45 3.61 25.65
CA LYS A 151 -7.38 3.29 24.56
C LYS A 151 -8.34 2.16 24.91
N GLY A 152 -8.06 1.42 25.99
CA GLY A 152 -8.85 0.28 26.45
C GLY A 152 -8.02 -0.62 27.36
N ASP A 153 -8.62 -1.72 27.80
CA ASP A 153 -7.95 -2.65 28.71
C ASP A 153 -6.73 -3.34 28.06
N VAL A 154 -5.71 -3.60 28.87
CA VAL A 154 -4.48 -4.27 28.44
C VAL A 154 -4.24 -5.47 29.33
N TRP A 155 -4.30 -6.64 28.73
CA TRP A 155 -4.05 -7.92 29.38
C TRP A 155 -2.74 -8.51 28.85
N CYS A 156 -1.77 -8.75 29.74
CA CYS A 156 -0.51 -9.40 29.39
C CYS A 156 -0.53 -10.85 29.88
N LEU A 157 -0.79 -11.79 28.98
CA LEU A 157 -0.65 -13.23 29.27
C LEU A 157 0.85 -13.59 29.24
N ASP A 158 1.49 -13.50 30.39
CA ASP A 158 2.94 -13.66 30.56
C ASP A 158 3.24 -14.52 31.79
N PRO A 159 3.09 -15.86 31.69
CA PRO A 159 3.24 -16.77 32.82
C PRO A 159 4.67 -16.81 33.38
N PHE A 160 5.65 -16.33 32.62
CA PHE A 160 7.07 -16.32 32.99
C PHE A 160 7.57 -14.93 33.41
N GLY A 161 6.73 -13.90 33.35
CA GLY A 161 7.06 -12.53 33.75
C GLY A 161 8.12 -11.83 32.88
N VAL A 162 8.33 -12.26 31.63
CA VAL A 162 9.38 -11.74 30.73
C VAL A 162 9.19 -10.25 30.42
N SER A 163 7.94 -9.80 30.31
CA SER A 163 7.59 -8.41 30.05
C SER A 163 7.72 -7.50 31.27
N GLY A 164 7.83 -8.05 32.49
CA GLY A 164 7.78 -7.26 33.73
C GLY A 164 6.45 -6.48 33.93
N ARG A 165 5.40 -6.83 33.18
CA ARG A 165 4.04 -6.32 33.38
C ARG A 165 3.26 -7.23 34.33
N PRO A 166 2.22 -6.74 35.03
CA PRO A 166 1.32 -7.60 35.76
C PRO A 166 0.74 -8.68 34.84
N ALA A 167 0.95 -9.95 35.19
CA ALA A 167 0.46 -11.06 34.41
C ALA A 167 -1.06 -11.20 34.57
N ALA A 168 -1.77 -11.20 33.44
CA ALA A 168 -3.16 -11.60 33.36
C ALA A 168 -3.26 -13.12 33.43
N ARG A 169 -4.46 -13.61 33.77
CA ARG A 169 -4.80 -15.04 33.77
C ARG A 169 -5.86 -15.31 32.74
N TYR A 170 -5.76 -16.46 32.08
CA TYR A 170 -6.73 -16.94 31.11
C TYR A 170 -7.03 -18.39 31.40
N ASN A 171 -8.32 -18.73 31.48
CA ASN A 171 -8.79 -20.10 31.58
C ASN A 171 -9.58 -20.41 30.29
N PRO A 172 -9.04 -21.21 29.36
CA PRO A 172 -9.75 -21.55 28.13
C PRO A 172 -11.06 -22.31 28.40
N LEU A 173 -11.13 -23.06 29.50
CA LEU A 173 -12.33 -23.83 29.87
C LEU A 173 -13.46 -22.95 30.41
N ALA A 174 -13.19 -21.67 30.71
CA ALA A 174 -14.20 -20.77 31.26
C ALA A 174 -15.33 -20.43 30.28
N TRP A 175 -15.15 -20.74 28.98
CA TRP A 175 -16.20 -20.57 27.97
C TRP A 175 -17.12 -21.78 27.78
N LEU A 176 -16.78 -22.93 28.36
CA LEU A 176 -17.63 -24.11 28.25
C LEU A 176 -18.84 -23.99 29.17
N ASP A 177 -20.04 -24.15 28.60
CA ASP A 177 -21.29 -24.23 29.34
C ASP A 177 -21.78 -25.67 29.36
N ALA A 178 -21.81 -26.27 30.56
CA ALA A 178 -22.24 -27.65 30.76
C ALA A 178 -23.71 -27.91 30.37
N THR A 179 -24.53 -26.85 30.24
CA THR A 179 -25.94 -26.94 29.86
C THR A 179 -26.17 -26.69 28.38
N SER A 180 -25.14 -26.29 27.63
CA SER A 180 -25.24 -26.05 26.20
C SER A 180 -25.42 -27.37 25.43
N PRO A 181 -26.36 -27.44 24.47
CA PRO A 181 -26.44 -28.58 23.56
C PRO A 181 -25.17 -28.73 22.69
N ASP A 182 -24.42 -27.64 22.51
CA ASP A 182 -23.23 -27.58 21.66
C ASP A 182 -21.94 -27.84 22.46
N LEU A 183 -22.03 -28.19 23.76
CA LEU A 183 -20.88 -28.41 24.65
C LEU A 183 -19.82 -29.34 24.06
N ALA A 184 -20.24 -30.41 23.38
CA ALA A 184 -19.32 -31.36 22.78
C ALA A 184 -18.48 -30.72 21.65
N GLU A 185 -19.08 -29.84 20.85
CA GLU A 185 -18.45 -29.14 19.73
C GLU A 185 -17.54 -28.03 20.23
N ASP A 186 -17.98 -27.28 21.26
CA ASP A 186 -17.17 -26.28 21.93
C ASP A 186 -15.92 -26.91 22.59
N ALA A 187 -16.11 -28.05 23.26
CA ALA A 187 -15.01 -28.79 23.87
C ALA A 187 -14.02 -29.33 22.82
N GLN A 188 -14.52 -29.84 21.70
CA GLN A 188 -13.67 -30.27 20.57
C GLN A 188 -12.89 -29.08 19.98
N THR A 189 -13.52 -27.93 19.77
CA THR A 189 -12.86 -26.73 19.25
C THR A 189 -11.73 -26.26 20.17
N ILE A 190 -11.94 -26.29 21.50
CA ILE A 190 -10.87 -25.98 22.46
C ILE A 190 -9.77 -27.03 22.42
N ALA A 191 -10.12 -28.32 22.34
CA ALA A 191 -9.15 -29.41 22.27
C ALA A 191 -8.25 -29.26 21.03
N ASP A 192 -8.83 -29.01 19.86
CA ASP A 192 -8.12 -28.79 18.60
C ASP A 192 -7.21 -27.55 18.66
N ALA A 193 -7.63 -26.50 19.36
CA ALA A 193 -6.81 -25.31 19.54
C ALA A 193 -5.63 -25.52 20.50
N LEU A 194 -5.76 -26.42 21.48
CA LEU A 194 -4.72 -26.72 22.47
C LEU A 194 -3.74 -27.79 22.01
N VAL A 195 -4.22 -28.78 21.26
CA VAL A 195 -3.44 -29.91 20.78
C VAL A 195 -3.00 -29.64 19.35
N HIS A 196 -1.74 -29.21 19.18
CA HIS A 196 -1.17 -28.99 17.86
C HIS A 196 -0.45 -30.24 17.36
N ASP A 197 -1.03 -30.90 16.36
CA ASP A 197 -0.36 -31.98 15.63
C ASP A 197 0.73 -31.41 14.71
N ALA A 198 1.94 -31.97 14.79
CA ALA A 198 3.02 -31.60 13.90
C ALA A 198 2.65 -31.94 12.43
N PRO A 199 3.15 -31.18 11.44
CA PRO A 199 2.87 -31.45 10.03
C PRO A 199 3.26 -32.89 9.65
N GLY A 200 2.28 -33.69 9.20
CA GLY A 200 2.49 -35.08 8.81
C GLY A 200 2.28 -36.13 9.91
N GLN A 201 1.95 -35.71 11.13
CA GLN A 201 1.54 -36.58 12.23
C GLN A 201 0.08 -36.30 12.61
N GLY A 202 -0.85 -36.55 11.69
CA GLY A 202 -2.27 -36.39 11.97
C GLY A 202 -2.83 -37.55 12.81
N GLY A 203 -3.45 -37.25 13.95
CA GLY A 203 -4.43 -38.13 14.59
C GLY A 203 -3.94 -39.04 15.73
N GLU A 204 -2.63 -39.30 15.87
CA GLU A 204 -2.10 -40.22 16.91
C GLU A 204 -0.94 -39.65 17.73
N ALA A 205 -0.50 -38.41 17.47
CA ALA A 205 0.65 -37.83 18.16
C ALA A 205 0.41 -37.61 19.67
N HIS A 206 -0.85 -37.54 20.10
CA HIS A 206 -1.23 -37.26 21.48
C HIS A 206 -1.36 -38.51 22.38
N TRP A 207 -1.29 -39.72 21.82
CA TRP A 207 -1.34 -41.00 22.57
C TRP A 207 0.01 -41.74 22.63
N ASN A 208 1.07 -41.19 22.03
CA ASN A 208 2.44 -41.72 22.12
C ASN A 208 3.31 -40.85 23.05
#